data_AF-A0A356A1L2-F1
#
_entry.id   AF-A0A356A1L2-F1
#
_cell.length_a   1.000
_cell.length_b   1.000
_cell.length_c   1.000
_cell.angle_alpha   90.00
_cell.angle_beta   90.00
_cell.angle_gamma   90.00
#
_symmetry.space_group_name_H-M   'P 1'
#
loop_
_entity.id
_entity.type
_entity.pdbx_description
1 polymer ?
#
loop_
_entity_poly.entity_id
_entity_poly.type
_entity_poly.pdbx_seq_one_letter_code
_entity_poly.pdbx_strand_id
1 'polypeptide(L)'
;PSLVRQAQEEIIRLFGRERLSEPCGGGGEDFNYFAKAKPGLQNAYFGIGVGAEPGLHNRDMHFSPEYLDGGVALMSAMVRRQLG
;
A
#
# COMPACT_ATOMS: atom_id res chain seq x y z
N PRO A 1 14.97 3.15 8.43
CA PRO A 1 14.41 2.02 7.64
C PRO A 1 13.87 2.54 6.30
N SER A 2 13.90 1.75 5.21
CA SER A 2 13.24 2.15 3.95
C SER A 2 11.74 2.37 4.17
N LEU A 3 11.11 3.24 3.37
CA LEU A 3 9.66 3.49 3.48
C LEU A 3 8.83 2.21 3.30
N VAL A 4 9.28 1.28 2.45
CA VAL A 4 8.67 -0.05 2.30
C VAL A 4 8.74 -0.86 3.59
N ARG A 5 9.92 -0.90 4.24
CA ARG A 5 10.07 -1.60 5.53
C ARG A 5 9.18 -0.98 6.61
N GLN A 6 9.05 0.34 6.62
CA GLN A 6 8.14 1.01 7.55
C GLN A 6 6.68 0.62 7.29
N ALA A 7 6.24 0.56 6.03
CA ALA A 7 4.90 0.09 5.68
C ALA A 7 4.67 -1.36 6.14
N GLN A 8 5.65 -2.25 5.95
CA GLN A 8 5.56 -3.64 6.45
C GLN A 8 5.42 -3.70 7.97
N GLU A 9 6.20 -2.90 8.70
CA GLU A 9 6.11 -2.78 10.17
C GLU A 9 4.72 -2.30 10.61
N GLU A 10 4.16 -1.27 9.97
CA GLU A 10 2.83 -0.75 10.28
C GLU A 10 1.72 -1.73 9.91
N ILE A 11 1.83 -2.47 8.79
CA ILE A 11 0.88 -3.54 8.42
C ILE A 11 0.86 -4.62 9.50
N ILE A 12 2.03 -5.10 9.94
CA ILE A 12 2.13 -6.13 10.98
C ILE A 12 1.54 -5.61 12.29
N ARG A 13 1.82 -4.36 12.66
CA ARG A 13 1.33 -3.74 13.89
C ARG A 13 -0.19 -3.57 13.90
N LEU A 14 -0.78 -3.19 12.77
CA LEU A 14 -2.21 -2.90 12.66
C LEU A 14 -3.05 -4.16 12.43
N PHE A 15 -2.56 -5.10 11.64
CA PHE A 15 -3.36 -6.19 11.09
C PHE A 15 -2.82 -7.58 11.40
N GLY A 16 -1.62 -7.71 11.99
CA GLY A 16 -0.97 -8.99 12.24
C GLY A 16 -0.02 -9.42 11.12
N ARG A 17 0.93 -10.29 11.47
CA ARG A 17 1.97 -10.78 10.56
C ARG A 17 1.38 -11.55 9.37
N GLU A 18 0.32 -12.29 9.62
CA GLU A 18 -0.42 -13.12 8.66
C GLU A 18 -1.16 -12.31 7.60
N ARG A 19 -1.37 -11.00 7.84
CA ARG A 19 -2.00 -10.08 6.88
C ARG A 19 -0.98 -9.38 5.98
N LEU A 20 0.31 -9.58 6.20
CA LEU A 20 1.33 -9.12 5.27
C LEU A 20 1.50 -10.14 4.14
N SER A 21 1.14 -9.74 2.93
CA SER A 21 1.42 -10.52 1.73
C SER A 21 2.85 -10.28 1.23
N GLU A 22 3.37 -11.26 0.49
CA GLU A 22 4.57 -11.09 -0.31
C GLU A 22 4.39 -9.99 -1.37
N PRO A 23 5.47 -9.31 -1.80
CA PRO A 23 5.40 -8.33 -2.87
C PRO A 23 4.79 -8.93 -4.15
N CYS A 24 3.83 -8.23 -4.74
CA CYS A 24 3.22 -8.59 -6.01
C CYS A 24 3.71 -7.65 -7.13
N GLY A 25 3.85 -8.18 -8.35
CA GLY A 25 4.17 -7.41 -9.57
C GLY A 25 3.10 -7.58 -10.64
N GLY A 26 3.42 -7.18 -11.88
CA GLY A 26 2.60 -7.46 -13.07
C GLY A 26 1.87 -6.25 -13.68
N GLY A 27 1.83 -5.12 -12.97
CA GLY A 27 1.32 -3.84 -13.47
C GLY A 27 2.41 -2.77 -13.55
N GLY A 28 2.17 -1.72 -14.35
CA GLY A 28 2.99 -0.51 -14.37
C GLY A 28 2.30 0.62 -13.62
N GLU A 29 3.08 1.46 -12.93
CA GLU A 29 2.57 2.59 -12.15
C GLU A 29 3.47 3.81 -12.36
N ASP A 30 2.86 4.96 -12.70
CA ASP A 30 3.57 6.19 -13.06
C ASP A 30 4.07 6.97 -11.83
N PHE A 31 3.59 6.63 -10.63
CA PHE A 31 4.07 7.16 -9.36
C PHE A 31 5.61 7.13 -9.20
N ASN A 32 6.27 6.17 -9.85
CA ASN A 32 7.74 6.06 -9.85
C ASN A 32 8.45 7.24 -10.56
N TYR A 33 7.75 8.00 -11.40
CA TYR A 33 8.31 9.19 -12.05
C TYR A 33 8.60 10.33 -11.05
N PHE A 34 7.93 10.39 -9.90
CA PHE A 34 8.24 11.39 -8.88
C PHE A 34 9.69 11.26 -8.36
N ALA A 35 10.14 10.04 -8.08
CA ALA A 35 11.52 9.78 -7.66
C ALA A 35 12.52 10.00 -8.81
N LYS A 36 12.14 9.74 -10.07
CA LYS A 36 12.97 10.07 -11.23
C LYS A 36 13.17 11.58 -11.40
N ALA A 37 12.09 12.36 -11.23
CA ALA A 37 12.13 13.81 -11.38
C ALA A 37 12.88 14.49 -10.21
N LYS A 38 12.91 13.87 -9.03
CA LYS A 38 13.63 14.37 -7.85
C LYS A 38 14.47 13.23 -7.24
N PRO A 39 15.73 13.05 -7.68
CA PRO A 39 16.58 11.91 -7.29
C PRO A 39 16.88 11.74 -5.78
N GLY A 40 16.53 12.72 -4.94
CA GLY A 40 16.61 12.62 -3.47
C GLY A 40 15.28 12.33 -2.77
N LEU A 41 14.16 12.25 -3.52
CA LEU A 41 12.85 11.94 -2.96
C LEU A 41 12.75 10.44 -2.70
N GLN A 42 12.60 10.07 -1.42
CA GLN A 42 12.23 8.72 -1.05
C GLN A 42 10.74 8.51 -1.29
N ASN A 43 10.37 7.39 -1.92
CA ASN A 43 8.98 7.01 -2.11
C ASN A 43 8.77 5.53 -1.72
N ALA A 44 7.51 5.18 -1.45
CA ALA A 44 7.05 3.81 -1.38
C ALA A 44 5.64 3.74 -1.92
N TYR A 45 5.32 2.62 -2.54
CA TYR A 45 4.00 2.26 -3.01
C TYR A 45 3.68 0.87 -2.47
N PHE A 46 2.48 0.70 -1.93
CA PHE A 46 2.04 -0.56 -1.33
C PHE A 46 0.55 -0.75 -1.58
N GLY A 47 0.13 -2.01 -1.73
CA GLY A 47 -1.28 -2.36 -1.95
C GLY A 47 -2.07 -2.47 -0.65
N ILE A 48 -3.38 -2.29 -0.76
CA ILE A 48 -4.37 -2.62 0.27
C ILE A 48 -5.19 -3.80 -0.24
N GLY A 49 -5.26 -4.88 0.55
CA GLY A 49 -6.10 -6.03 0.22
C GLY A 49 -7.58 -5.70 0.40
N VAL A 50 -8.25 -5.25 -0.66
CA VAL A 50 -9.68 -4.88 -0.65
C VAL A 50 -10.61 -5.96 -1.23
N GLY A 51 -10.07 -7.14 -1.55
CA GLY A 51 -10.84 -8.20 -2.21
C GLY A 51 -11.26 -7.81 -3.63
N ALA A 52 -10.35 -7.25 -4.42
CA ALA A 52 -10.62 -6.88 -5.80
C ALA A 52 -10.82 -8.14 -6.67
N GLU A 53 -12.07 -8.52 -6.89
CA GLU A 53 -12.45 -9.76 -7.58
C GLU A 53 -13.28 -9.48 -8.85
N PRO A 54 -13.10 -10.25 -9.93
CA PRO A 54 -12.10 -11.32 -10.08
C PRO A 54 -10.68 -10.79 -10.33
N GLY A 55 -10.53 -9.47 -10.50
CA GLY A 55 -9.25 -8.80 -10.69
C GLY A 55 -9.42 -7.41 -11.31
N LEU A 56 -8.37 -6.60 -11.26
CA LEU A 56 -8.36 -5.26 -11.85
C LEU A 56 -8.71 -5.32 -13.35
N HIS A 57 -9.42 -4.29 -13.82
CA HIS A 57 -9.88 -4.12 -15.21
C HIS A 57 -10.91 -5.13 -15.71
N ASN A 58 -11.37 -6.07 -14.89
CA ASN A 58 -12.56 -6.85 -15.23
C ASN A 58 -13.81 -5.95 -15.18
N ARG A 59 -14.74 -6.11 -16.13
CA ARG A 59 -16.00 -5.34 -16.17
C ARG A 59 -16.83 -5.49 -14.88
N ASP A 60 -16.81 -6.69 -14.31
CA ASP A 60 -17.61 -7.05 -13.15
C ASP A 60 -16.77 -6.95 -11.85
N MET A 61 -15.64 -6.21 -11.92
CA MET A 61 -14.76 -5.98 -10.77
C MET A 61 -15.47 -5.22 -9.66
N HIS A 62 -15.35 -5.74 -8.45
CA HIS A 62 -15.81 -5.08 -7.23
C HIS A 62 -14.77 -5.28 -6.11
N PHE A 63 -14.93 -4.52 -5.02
CA PHE A 63 -14.17 -4.67 -3.78
C PHE A 63 -15.13 -4.69 -2.60
N SER A 64 -14.68 -5.22 -1.44
CA SER A 64 -15.48 -5.19 -0.21
C SER A 64 -15.23 -3.89 0.56
N PRO A 65 -16.25 -3.04 0.77
CA PRO A 65 -16.10 -1.76 1.49
C PRO A 65 -15.60 -1.91 2.92
N GLU A 66 -15.78 -3.07 3.55
CA GLU A 66 -15.33 -3.34 4.93
C GLU A 66 -13.80 -3.23 5.09
N TYR A 67 -13.04 -3.39 4.00
CA TYR A 67 -11.58 -3.29 4.00
C TYR A 67 -11.05 -1.86 3.80
N LEU A 68 -11.91 -0.89 3.45
CA LEU A 68 -11.48 0.49 3.21
C LEU A 68 -10.92 1.16 4.46
N ASP A 69 -11.51 0.88 5.63
CA ASP A 69 -11.04 1.42 6.91
C ASP A 69 -9.61 0.97 7.24
N GLY A 70 -9.22 -0.24 6.82
CA GLY A 70 -7.85 -0.72 6.92
C GLY A 70 -6.87 0.13 6.10
N GLY A 71 -7.27 0.52 4.88
CA GLY A 71 -6.48 1.44 4.05
C GLY A 71 -6.29 2.81 4.71
N VAL A 72 -7.37 3.37 5.28
CA VAL A 72 -7.32 4.64 6.02
C VAL A 72 -6.39 4.53 7.22
N ALA A 73 -6.49 3.45 8.01
CA ALA A 73 -5.66 3.22 9.18
C ALA A 73 -4.18 3.13 8.82
N LEU A 74 -3.83 2.38 7.77
CA LEU A 74 -2.44 2.21 7.33
C LEU A 74 -1.85 3.53 6.82
N MET A 75 -2.57 4.25 5.96
CA MET A 75 -2.10 5.54 5.43
C MET A 75 -1.93 6.57 6.56
N SER A 76 -2.89 6.63 7.48
CA SER A 76 -2.81 7.52 8.65
C SER A 76 -1.61 7.19 9.54
N ALA A 77 -1.34 5.90 9.79
CA ALA A 77 -0.19 5.47 10.57
C ALA A 77 1.13 5.84 9.89
N MET A 78 1.22 5.65 8.56
CA MET A 78 2.40 6.03 7.78
C MET A 78 2.66 7.54 7.84
N VAL A 79 1.63 8.36 7.69
CA VAL A 79 1.76 9.83 7.78
C VAL A 79 2.19 10.27 9.19
N ARG A 80 1.53 9.76 10.24
CA ARG A 80 1.90 10.07 11.64
C ARG A 80 3.36 9.70 11.92
N ARG A 81 3.81 8.54 11.44
CA ARG A 81 5.20 8.12 11.59
C ARG A 81 6.21 9.08 10.95
N GLN A 82 5.86 9.75 9.85
CA GLN A 82 6.75 10.75 9.22
C GLN A 82 6.67 12.13 9.89
N LEU A 83 5.53 12.49 10.48
CA LEU A 83 5.28 13.85 10.97
C LEU A 83 5.45 14.02 12.49
N GLY A 84 5.41 12.93 13.27
CA GLY A 84 5.34 12.98 14.73
C GLY A 84 3.94 13.27 15.25
#